data_AF-A0A527XNG4-F1
#
_entry.id   AF-A0A527XNG4-F1
#
_cell.length_a   1.000
_cell.length_b   1.000
_cell.length_c   1.000
_cell.angle_alpha   90.00
_cell.angle_beta   90.00
_cell.angle_gamma   90.00
#
_symmetry.space_group_name_H-M   'P 1'
#
loop_
_entity.id
_entity.type
_entity.pdbx_description
1 polymer ?
#
loop_
_entity_poly.entity_id
_entity_poly.type
_entity_poly.pdbx_seq_one_letter_code
_entity_poly.pdbx_strand_id
1 'polypeptide(L)'
;RAVIVSKNAIEADAIARAIRAHGGIVEVAATPGQAAPFAAGCNVLLIDAALENSDGRLLKRLRDSGFADCEAITLIAPTDRGMLGEFRANGYATFL
;
A
#
# COMPACT_ATOMS: atom_id res chain seq x y z
N ARG A 1 8.99 8.27 4.87
CA ARG A 1 9.32 7.62 3.58
C ARG A 1 8.21 6.63 3.28
N ALA A 2 7.59 6.74 2.11
CA ALA A 2 6.44 5.93 1.74
C ALA A 2 6.80 4.88 0.69
N VAL A 3 6.01 3.83 0.61
CA VAL A 3 6.03 2.87 -0.51
C VAL A 3 4.61 2.70 -1.02
N ILE A 4 4.44 2.78 -2.34
CA ILE A 4 3.16 2.52 -3.01
C ILE A 4 3.25 1.14 -3.68
N VAL A 5 2.30 0.26 -3.36
CA VAL A 5 2.15 -1.07 -3.95
C VAL A 5 0.87 -1.08 -4.78
N SER A 6 1.00 -0.95 -6.10
CA SER A 6 -0.14 -0.89 -7.02
C SER A 6 0.23 -1.40 -8.42
N LYS A 7 -0.73 -2.04 -9.11
CA LYS A 7 -0.61 -2.36 -10.54
C LYS A 7 -1.02 -1.17 -11.43
N ASN A 8 -1.74 -0.20 -10.89
CA ASN A 8 -2.13 1.01 -11.60
C ASN A 8 -0.96 2.02 -11.62
N ALA A 9 -0.03 1.82 -12.56
CA ALA A 9 1.18 2.64 -12.66
C ALA A 9 0.88 4.15 -12.82
N ILE A 10 -0.23 4.51 -13.47
CA ILE A 10 -0.60 5.92 -13.71
C ILE A 10 -1.02 6.59 -12.39
N GLU A 11 -1.89 5.95 -11.62
CA GLU A 11 -2.33 6.44 -10.32
C GLU A 11 -1.18 6.43 -9.30
N ALA A 12 -0.42 5.35 -9.26
CA ALA A 12 0.74 5.23 -8.36
C ALA A 12 1.77 6.33 -8.62
N ASP A 13 2.06 6.64 -9.89
CA ASP A 13 2.98 7.73 -10.22
C ASP A 13 2.38 9.11 -9.91
N ALA A 14 1.07 9.30 -10.09
CA ALA A 14 0.40 10.55 -9.70
C ALA A 14 0.51 10.82 -8.19
N ILE A 15 0.26 9.82 -7.36
CA ILE A 15 0.41 9.90 -5.90
C ILE A 15 1.89 10.09 -5.54
N ALA A 16 2.80 9.37 -6.19
CA ALA A 16 4.23 9.51 -5.95
C ALA A 16 4.73 10.93 -6.24
N ARG A 17 4.28 11.54 -7.34
CA ARG A 17 4.58 12.94 -7.66
C ARG A 17 4.05 13.90 -6.59
N ALA A 18 2.84 13.69 -6.08
CA ALA A 18 2.29 14.50 -5.01
C ALA A 18 3.15 14.40 -3.73
N ILE A 19 3.49 13.19 -3.29
CA ILE A 19 4.34 12.98 -2.11
C ILE A 19 5.70 13.68 -2.27
N ARG A 20 6.33 13.55 -3.45
CA ARG A 20 7.61 14.20 -3.76
C ARG A 20 7.50 15.73 -3.78
N ALA A 21 6.42 16.28 -4.34
CA ALA A 21 6.16 17.72 -4.38
C ALA A 21 6.02 18.33 -2.97
N HIS A 22 5.58 17.53 -1.99
CA HIS A 22 5.51 17.92 -0.58
C HIS A 22 6.76 17.53 0.24
N GLY A 23 7.88 17.20 -0.42
CA GLY A 23 9.16 16.90 0.24
C GLY A 23 9.30 15.47 0.76
N GLY A 24 8.36 14.59 0.46
CA GLY A 24 8.42 13.18 0.85
C GLY A 24 9.31 12.33 -0.07
N ILE A 25 9.84 11.25 0.48
CA ILE A 25 10.53 10.18 -0.27
C ILE A 25 9.55 9.05 -0.49
N VAL A 26 9.40 8.60 -1.73
CA VAL A 26 8.47 7.53 -2.10
C VAL A 26 9.02 6.63 -3.20
N GLU A 27 8.83 5.32 -3.00
CA GLU A 27 9.10 4.29 -3.99
C GLU A 27 7.80 3.66 -4.47
N VAL A 28 7.78 3.19 -5.73
CA VAL A 28 6.62 2.52 -6.32
C VAL A 28 7.02 1.09 -6.69
N ALA A 29 6.16 0.13 -6.33
CA ALA A 29 6.33 -1.27 -6.63
C ALA A 29 5.00 -1.86 -7.15
N ALA A 30 5.06 -2.78 -8.11
CA ALA A 30 3.87 -3.48 -8.60
C ALA A 30 3.58 -4.78 -7.83
N THR A 31 4.53 -5.24 -7.02
CA THR A 31 4.45 -6.51 -6.29
C THR A 31 5.13 -6.42 -4.92
N PRO A 32 4.77 -7.28 -3.95
CA PRO A 32 5.47 -7.36 -2.66
C PRO A 32 6.97 -7.61 -2.78
N GLY A 33 7.38 -8.46 -3.71
CA GLY A 33 8.80 -8.76 -3.93
C GLY A 33 9.59 -7.54 -4.40
N GLN A 34 9.00 -6.70 -5.25
CA GLN A 34 9.60 -5.42 -5.65
C GLN A 34 9.58 -4.38 -4.52
N ALA A 35 8.62 -4.46 -3.60
CA ALA A 35 8.52 -3.54 -2.47
C ALA A 35 9.54 -3.85 -1.35
N ALA A 36 9.91 -5.13 -1.16
CA ALA A 36 10.74 -5.59 -0.04
C ALA A 36 12.07 -4.83 0.14
N PRO A 37 12.85 -4.50 -0.91
CA PRO A 37 14.08 -3.70 -0.76
C PRO A 37 13.83 -2.30 -0.18
N PHE A 38 12.59 -1.82 -0.24
CA PHE A 38 12.19 -0.51 0.26
C PHE A 38 11.57 -0.55 1.66
N ALA A 39 11.57 -1.68 2.36
CA ALA A 39 11.02 -1.78 3.71
C ALA A 39 11.78 -0.91 4.73
N ALA A 40 13.10 -0.83 4.61
CA ALA A 40 13.95 -0.10 5.57
C ALA A 40 13.57 1.40 5.65
N GLY A 41 13.23 1.85 6.86
CA GLY A 41 12.86 3.24 7.12
C GLY A 41 11.54 3.69 6.47
N CYS A 42 10.75 2.76 5.91
CA CYS A 42 9.39 3.05 5.48
C CYS A 42 8.52 3.30 6.71
N ASN A 43 7.63 4.29 6.64
CA ASN A 43 6.67 4.59 7.70
C ASN A 43 5.21 4.54 7.24
N VAL A 44 4.98 4.66 5.93
CA VAL A 44 3.64 4.60 5.32
C VAL A 44 3.68 3.68 4.11
N LEU A 45 2.75 2.74 4.05
CA LEU A 45 2.58 1.79 2.97
C LEU A 45 1.20 2.00 2.33
N LEU A 46 1.18 2.51 1.10
CA LEU A 46 -0.04 2.67 0.32
C LEU A 46 -0.25 1.40 -0.51
N ILE A 47 -1.39 0.74 -0.36
CA ILE A 47 -1.68 -0.55 -0.98
C ILE A 47 -2.96 -0.44 -1.79
N ASP A 48 -2.87 -0.76 -3.07
CA ASP A 48 -4.01 -0.87 -3.96
C ASP A 48 -4.92 -2.04 -3.55
N ALA A 49 -6.19 -1.75 -3.27
CA ALA A 49 -7.20 -2.73 -2.90
C ALA A 49 -7.33 -3.84 -3.95
N ALA A 50 -7.12 -3.53 -5.23
CA ALA A 50 -7.21 -4.50 -6.33
C ALA A 50 -6.11 -5.58 -6.30
N LEU A 51 -5.08 -5.41 -5.45
CA LEU A 51 -4.04 -6.42 -5.23
C LEU A 51 -4.33 -7.33 -4.04
N GLU A 52 -5.28 -6.97 -3.18
CA GLU A 52 -5.58 -7.69 -1.96
C GLU A 52 -6.75 -8.66 -2.16
N ASN A 53 -6.65 -9.81 -1.50
CA ASN A 53 -7.75 -10.77 -1.42
C ASN A 53 -8.49 -10.59 -0.09
N SER A 54 -9.70 -11.14 0.03
CA SER A 54 -10.50 -11.07 1.26
C SER A 54 -9.81 -11.67 2.51
N ASP A 55 -8.75 -12.47 2.33
CA ASP A 55 -7.97 -13.10 3.40
C ASP A 55 -6.80 -12.24 3.94
N GLY A 56 -6.61 -11.03 3.40
CA GLY A 56 -5.59 -10.07 3.85
C GLY A 56 -4.15 -10.55 3.61
N ARG A 57 -3.95 -11.50 2.68
CA ARG A 57 -2.67 -12.16 2.48
C ARG A 57 -1.59 -11.21 1.96
N LEU A 58 -1.97 -10.19 1.20
CA LEU A 58 -1.00 -9.22 0.69
C LEU A 58 -0.39 -8.41 1.84
N LEU A 59 -1.21 -7.85 2.73
CA LEU A 59 -0.72 -7.09 3.88
C LEU A 59 0.18 -7.93 4.78
N LYS A 60 -0.20 -9.18 5.06
CA LYS A 60 0.62 -10.12 5.84
C LYS A 60 2.00 -10.32 5.20
N ARG A 61 2.04 -10.61 3.89
CA ARG A 61 3.31 -10.79 3.17
C ARG A 61 4.17 -9.52 3.17
N LEU A 62 3.57 -8.34 3.03
CA LEU A 62 4.31 -7.08 3.12
C LEU A 62 4.88 -6.88 4.53
N ARG A 63 4.11 -7.13 5.58
CA ARG A 63 4.61 -7.07 6.96
C ARG A 63 5.77 -8.04 7.20
N ASP A 64 5.64 -9.29 6.74
CA ASP A 64 6.71 -10.30 6.81
C ASP A 64 7.97 -9.91 6.01
N SER A 65 7.80 -9.04 5.00
CA SER A 65 8.90 -8.51 4.16
C SER A 65 9.59 -7.28 4.78
N GLY A 66 9.23 -6.89 6.01
CA GLY A 66 9.87 -5.80 6.75
C GLY A 66 9.01 -4.55 6.95
N PHE A 67 7.75 -4.55 6.51
CA PHE A 67 6.82 -3.42 6.71
C PHE A 67 6.00 -3.52 8.01
N ALA A 68 6.49 -4.25 9.02
CA ALA A 68 5.73 -4.59 10.23
C ALA A 68 5.15 -3.38 10.97
N ASP A 69 5.93 -2.28 11.05
CA ASP A 69 5.56 -1.07 11.79
C ASP A 69 5.02 0.06 10.89
N CYS A 70 4.84 -0.20 9.59
CA CYS A 70 4.32 0.81 8.66
C CYS A 70 2.82 1.01 8.84
N GLU A 71 2.38 2.27 8.83
CA GLU A 71 0.96 2.57 8.68
C GLU A 71 0.49 2.14 7.29
N ALA A 72 -0.52 1.28 7.23
CA ALA A 72 -1.09 0.79 5.98
C ALA A 72 -2.31 1.64 5.57
N ILE A 73 -2.22 2.27 4.41
CA ILE A 73 -3.31 3.02 3.76
C ILE A 73 -3.77 2.25 2.53
N THR A 74 -5.05 1.91 2.46
CA THR A 74 -5.63 1.26 1.28
C THR A 74 -6.07 2.30 0.25
N LEU A 75 -5.58 2.20 -0.99
CA LEU A 75 -6.13 2.91 -2.14
C LEU A 75 -7.34 2.12 -2.62
N ILE A 76 -8.55 2.66 -2.48
CA ILE A 76 -9.79 1.89 -2.70
C ILE A 76 -10.70 2.50 -3.76
N ALA A 77 -10.83 1.81 -4.90
CA ALA A 77 -11.79 2.18 -5.92
C ALA A 77 -13.23 1.94 -5.43
N PRO A 78 -14.25 2.67 -5.95
CA PRO A 78 -15.64 2.47 -5.57
C PRO A 78 -16.13 1.03 -5.69
N THR A 79 -15.61 0.27 -6.66
CA THR A 79 -15.95 -1.14 -6.91
C THR A 79 -15.50 -2.08 -5.79
N ASP A 80 -14.44 -1.73 -5.07
CA ASP A 80 -13.84 -2.59 -4.04
C ASP A 80 -14.37 -2.27 -2.63
N ARG A 81 -15.19 -1.22 -2.49
CA ARG A 81 -15.73 -0.78 -1.19
C ARG A 81 -16.65 -1.81 -0.53
N GLY A 82 -17.17 -2.78 -1.28
CA GLY A 82 -17.90 -3.92 -0.72
C GLY A 82 -17.06 -4.75 0.26
N MET A 83 -15.72 -4.70 0.15
CA MET A 83 -14.77 -5.48 0.96
C MET A 83 -14.19 -4.71 2.16
N LEU A 84 -14.75 -3.53 2.50
CA LEU A 84 -14.23 -2.69 3.57
C LEU A 84 -14.21 -3.40 4.94
N GLY A 85 -15.18 -4.28 5.20
CA GLY A 85 -15.23 -5.06 6.44
C GLY A 85 -14.04 -6.01 6.56
N GLU A 86 -13.74 -6.74 5.49
CA GLU A 86 -12.63 -7.68 5.38
C GLU A 86 -11.29 -6.95 5.46
N PHE A 87 -11.12 -5.81 4.79
CA PHE A 87 -9.88 -5.03 4.88
C PHE A 87 -9.63 -4.56 6.33
N ARG A 88 -10.65 -4.04 7.02
CA ARG A 88 -10.53 -3.63 8.42
C ARG A 88 -10.19 -4.82 9.33
N ALA A 89 -10.87 -5.95 9.15
CA ALA A 89 -10.60 -7.16 9.93
C ALA A 89 -9.17 -7.69 9.74
N ASN A 90 -8.56 -7.44 8.57
CA ASN A 90 -7.19 -7.84 8.27
C ASN A 90 -6.12 -6.79 8.63
N GLY A 91 -6.51 -5.65 9.21
CA GLY A 91 -5.58 -4.66 9.76
C GLY A 91 -5.27 -3.46 8.85
N TYR A 92 -6.11 -3.19 7.85
CA TYR A 92 -6.12 -1.91 7.14
C TYR A 92 -6.93 -0.88 7.93
N ALA A 93 -6.26 0.17 8.40
CA ALA A 93 -6.86 1.17 9.28
C ALA A 93 -7.40 2.40 8.52
N THR A 94 -6.75 2.75 7.42
CA THR A 94 -6.97 4.01 6.69
C THR A 94 -7.27 3.72 5.21
N PHE A 95 -8.20 4.48 4.61
CA PHE A 95 -8.63 4.32 3.23
C PHE A 95 -8.56 5.67 2.50
N LEU A 96 -8.02 5.68 1.28
CA LEU A 96 -7.91 6.83 0.38
C LEU A 96 -8.75 6.59 -0.88
#